data_AF-A0A1C7HPN9-F1
#
_entry.id   AF-A0A1C7HPN9-F1
#
_cell.length_a   1.000
_cell.length_b   1.000
_cell.length_c   1.000
_cell.angle_alpha   90.00
_cell.angle_beta   90.00
_cell.angle_gamma   90.00
#
_symmetry.space_group_name_H-M   'P 1'
#
loop_
_entity.id
_entity.type
_entity.pdbx_description
1 polymer ?
#
loop_
_entity_poly.entity_id
_entity_poly.type
_entity_poly.pdbx_seq_one_letter_code
_entity_poly.pdbx_strand_id
1 'polypeptide(L)'
;MNKRGMTLIEMIAALAILSIASLTLFGGFSAVLKIMGNSSTIKNNSDMLLSYAEETMNNDVRDNIQIDTDKVTYTISSDRVSVPVARNIAILNVKDDDRVHLKALEEPGNQEKVRDTSVYKEFKSNLDEFYKSIKKAREAHEEMENGDSYNASLKNVHILMSSNWIQFPKELLPVSYRSKLGAQDVYVFPYYPWEIKKGDLQHDHGGLIIMLNPRNELVDTDIDFDDYLYMIYDYDNERWYYCDQDTYRIKVVFSSSDGKVLYDVKNNGYIKSWTDMKDIVKNPKNGWKVLDIDAEYNTNTDSMWKNVS
;
A
#
# COMPACT_ATOMS: atom_id res chain seq x y z
N MET A 1 61.98 37.59 -68.22
CA MET A 1 60.81 36.88 -67.63
C MET A 1 60.15 36.04 -68.72
N ASN A 2 60.35 34.72 -68.67
CA ASN A 2 59.84 33.79 -69.69
C ASN A 2 58.41 33.38 -69.28
N LYS A 3 57.38 33.94 -69.92
CA LYS A 3 56.00 33.45 -69.76
C LYS A 3 55.83 32.21 -70.62
N ARG A 4 56.12 31.02 -70.07
CA ARG A 4 55.70 29.75 -70.70
C ARG A 4 54.18 29.68 -70.60
N GLY A 5 53.50 29.73 -71.74
CA GLY A 5 52.06 29.46 -71.81
C GLY A 5 51.77 28.03 -71.39
N MET A 6 50.73 27.85 -70.59
CA MET A 6 50.25 26.55 -70.14
C MET A 6 49.85 25.72 -71.36
N THR A 7 50.35 24.49 -71.48
CA THR A 7 49.99 23.61 -72.59
C THR A 7 48.53 23.14 -72.44
N LEU A 8 47.87 22.82 -73.56
CA LEU A 8 46.48 22.36 -73.57
C LEU A 8 46.26 21.15 -72.64
N ILE A 9 47.25 20.25 -72.57
CA ILE A 9 47.23 19.07 -71.69
C ILE A 9 47.31 19.43 -70.22
N GLU A 10 48.16 20.40 -69.83
CA GLU A 10 48.26 20.86 -68.45
C GLU A 10 46.97 21.55 -67.99
N MET A 11 46.31 22.29 -68.88
CA MET A 11 45.02 22.92 -68.59
C MET A 11 43.88 21.88 -68.44
N ILE A 12 43.85 20.84 -69.28
CA ILE A 12 42.87 19.74 -69.16
C ILE A 12 43.11 18.95 -67.87
N ALA A 13 44.37 18.65 -67.53
CA ALA A 13 44.71 17.96 -66.29
C ALA A 13 44.33 18.79 -65.05
N ALA A 14 44.60 20.11 -65.07
CA ALA A 14 44.20 21.01 -63.99
C ALA A 14 42.68 21.07 -63.82
N LEU A 15 41.91 21.17 -64.91
CA LEU A 15 40.45 21.14 -64.88
C LEU A 15 39.91 19.80 -64.35
N ALA A 16 40.48 18.68 -64.75
CA ALA A 16 40.08 17.36 -64.27
C ALA A 16 40.34 17.19 -62.76
N ILE A 17 41.50 17.62 -62.27
CA ILE A 17 41.82 17.61 -60.83
C ILE A 17 40.86 18.52 -60.06
N LEU A 18 40.56 19.72 -60.60
CA LEU A 18 39.63 20.66 -59.99
C LEU A 18 38.19 20.10 -59.93
N SER A 19 37.76 19.40 -60.98
CA SER A 19 36.44 18.74 -61.04
C SER A 19 36.33 17.57 -60.07
N ILE A 20 37.37 16.74 -59.92
CA ILE A 20 37.37 15.64 -58.94
C ILE A 20 37.37 16.19 -57.51
N ALA A 21 38.15 17.24 -57.24
CA ALA A 21 38.16 17.92 -55.95
C ALA A 21 36.79 18.55 -55.62
N SER A 22 36.12 19.19 -56.59
CA SER A 22 34.80 19.80 -56.37
C SER A 22 33.70 18.76 -56.12
N LEU A 23 33.71 17.62 -56.84
CA LEU A 23 32.82 16.48 -56.58
C LEU A 23 33.02 15.89 -55.18
N THR A 24 34.28 15.76 -54.75
CA THR A 24 34.62 15.23 -53.42
C THR A 24 34.18 16.19 -52.31
N LEU A 25 34.36 17.50 -52.50
CA LEU A 25 33.89 18.54 -51.59
C LEU A 25 32.36 18.59 -51.52
N PHE A 26 31.66 18.43 -52.64
CA PHE A 26 30.20 18.42 -52.69
C PHE A 26 29.62 17.20 -51.95
N GLY A 27 30.20 16.02 -52.16
CA GLY A 27 29.83 14.81 -51.42
C GLY A 27 30.07 14.93 -49.92
N GLY A 28 31.23 15.47 -49.52
CA GLY A 28 31.55 15.73 -48.12
C GLY A 28 30.61 16.76 -47.47
N PHE A 29 30.29 17.85 -48.17
CA PHE A 29 29.40 18.89 -47.68
C PHE A 29 27.95 18.41 -47.54
N SER A 30 27.45 17.61 -48.50
CA SER A 30 26.13 16.99 -48.42
C SER A 30 26.01 16.02 -47.24
N ALA A 31 27.06 15.23 -46.98
CA ALA A 31 27.12 14.35 -45.81
C ALA A 31 27.07 15.16 -44.49
N VAL A 32 27.81 16.28 -44.41
CA VAL A 32 27.79 17.17 -43.25
C VAL A 32 26.42 17.81 -43.04
N LEU A 33 25.76 18.29 -44.10
CA LEU A 33 24.39 18.84 -44.01
C LEU A 33 23.39 17.78 -43.53
N LYS A 34 23.52 16.54 -44.00
CA LYS A 34 22.67 15.42 -43.54
C LYS A 34 22.90 15.11 -42.06
N ILE A 35 24.15 15.13 -41.59
CA ILE A 35 24.51 14.95 -40.18
C ILE A 35 23.95 16.08 -39.32
N MET A 36 24.11 17.34 -39.75
CA MET A 36 23.57 18.51 -39.04
C MET A 36 22.05 18.51 -38.98
N GLY A 37 21.38 18.19 -40.09
CA GLY A 37 19.93 18.06 -40.15
C GLY A 37 19.43 16.98 -39.18
N ASN A 38 20.04 15.80 -39.21
CA ASN A 38 19.72 14.71 -38.28
C ASN A 38 19.98 15.12 -36.81
N SER A 39 21.09 15.81 -36.54
CA SER A 39 21.44 16.27 -35.19
C SER A 39 20.43 17.28 -34.65
N SER A 40 19.92 18.18 -35.49
CA SER A 40 18.89 19.16 -35.11
C SER A 40 17.59 18.46 -34.74
N THR A 41 17.16 17.48 -35.55
CA THR A 41 15.96 16.68 -35.26
C THR A 41 16.11 15.87 -33.97
N ILE A 42 17.25 15.20 -33.76
CA ILE A 42 17.52 14.45 -32.53
C ILE A 42 17.48 15.36 -31.31
N LYS A 43 18.10 16.55 -31.39
CA LYS A 43 18.09 17.53 -30.29
C LYS A 43 16.66 17.98 -29.98
N ASN A 44 15.89 18.38 -30.98
CA ASN A 44 14.53 18.87 -30.76
C ASN A 44 13.60 17.79 -30.19
N ASN A 45 13.69 16.55 -30.70
CA ASN A 45 12.92 15.43 -30.18
C ASN A 45 13.34 15.09 -28.74
N SER A 46 14.64 15.13 -28.43
CA SER A 46 15.15 14.91 -27.07
C SER A 46 14.68 15.99 -26.10
N ASP A 47 14.77 17.27 -26.48
CA ASP A 47 14.32 18.41 -25.68
C ASP A 47 12.80 18.26 -25.42
N MET A 48 12.02 17.86 -26.43
CA MET A 48 10.58 17.64 -26.33
C MET A 48 10.19 16.46 -25.42
N LEU A 49 10.91 15.33 -25.49
CA LEU A 49 10.63 14.20 -24.59
C LEU A 49 10.99 14.55 -23.14
N LEU A 50 12.09 15.30 -22.95
CA LEU A 50 12.55 15.71 -21.63
C LEU A 50 11.57 16.66 -20.95
N SER A 51 11.13 17.73 -21.60
CA SER A 51 10.20 18.66 -20.95
C SER A 51 8.83 18.03 -20.67
N TYR A 52 8.45 16.94 -21.37
CA TYR A 52 7.22 16.20 -21.08
C TYR A 52 7.39 15.41 -19.79
N ALA A 53 8.54 14.74 -19.64
CA ALA A 53 8.89 14.03 -18.42
C ALA A 53 9.03 14.96 -17.19
N GLU A 54 9.45 16.21 -17.40
CA GLU A 54 9.59 17.22 -16.34
C GLU A 54 8.31 18.04 -16.07
N GLU A 55 7.21 17.78 -16.80
CA GLU A 55 5.94 18.51 -16.73
C GLU A 55 6.04 20.04 -17.00
N THR A 56 7.06 20.49 -17.72
CA THR A 56 7.36 21.93 -17.92
C THR A 56 6.74 22.52 -19.20
N MET A 57 5.67 21.91 -19.72
CA MET A 57 5.23 22.03 -21.13
C MET A 57 3.93 22.81 -21.38
N ASN A 58 3.79 23.36 -22.59
CA ASN A 58 2.52 23.81 -23.20
C ASN A 58 1.72 22.63 -23.79
N ASN A 59 0.39 22.77 -23.87
CA ASN A 59 -0.54 21.70 -24.29
C ASN A 59 -0.23 21.07 -25.66
N ASP A 60 0.24 21.84 -26.65
CA ASP A 60 0.49 21.38 -28.02
C ASP A 60 1.55 20.27 -28.13
N VAL A 61 2.38 20.09 -27.10
CA VAL A 61 3.44 19.10 -27.09
C VAL A 61 2.94 17.71 -26.69
N ARG A 62 1.89 17.63 -25.86
CA ARG A 62 1.31 16.35 -25.42
C ARG A 62 0.75 15.56 -26.60
N ASP A 63 0.17 16.24 -27.58
CA ASP A 63 -0.49 15.60 -28.71
C ASP A 63 0.50 14.92 -29.68
N ASN A 64 1.78 15.26 -29.61
CA ASN A 64 2.84 14.70 -30.48
C ASN A 64 3.63 13.56 -29.82
N ILE A 65 3.29 13.19 -28.58
CA ILE A 65 3.96 12.13 -27.83
C ILE A 65 3.09 10.87 -27.81
N GLN A 66 3.72 9.73 -28.04
CA GLN A 66 3.15 8.40 -27.84
C GLN A 66 3.84 7.75 -26.64
N ILE A 67 3.06 7.10 -25.77
CA ILE A 67 3.56 6.43 -24.58
C ILE A 67 3.31 4.93 -24.74
N ASP A 68 4.38 4.15 -24.71
CA ASP A 68 4.31 2.70 -24.57
C ASP A 68 4.74 2.30 -23.16
N THR A 69 4.30 1.13 -22.68
CA THR A 69 4.65 0.63 -21.35
C THR A 69 5.42 -0.68 -21.46
N ASP A 70 6.56 -0.76 -20.76
CA ASP A 70 7.36 -1.99 -20.64
C ASP A 70 7.56 -2.36 -19.17
N LYS A 71 7.89 -3.62 -18.89
CA LYS A 71 8.11 -4.13 -17.54
C LYS A 71 9.59 -4.41 -17.30
N VAL A 72 10.15 -3.76 -16.30
CA VAL A 72 11.50 -4.07 -15.81
C VAL A 72 11.41 -4.79 -14.48
N THR A 73 12.11 -5.92 -14.42
CA THR A 73 12.31 -6.69 -13.20
C THR A 73 13.78 -6.63 -12.82
N TYR A 74 14.06 -6.24 -11.59
CA TYR A 74 15.40 -6.25 -11.01
C TYR A 74 15.33 -6.80 -9.59
N THR A 75 16.46 -7.24 -9.05
CA THR A 75 16.54 -7.74 -7.68
C THR A 75 17.41 -6.82 -6.86
N ILE A 76 16.90 -6.33 -5.73
CA ILE A 76 17.72 -5.62 -4.75
C ILE A 76 18.21 -6.64 -3.74
N SER A 77 19.53 -6.82 -3.67
CA SER A 77 20.17 -7.78 -2.77
C SER A 77 20.93 -7.07 -1.67
N SER A 78 20.83 -7.59 -0.45
CA SER A 78 21.74 -7.35 0.67
C SER A 78 22.29 -8.69 1.17
N ASP A 79 23.30 -8.66 2.03
CA ASP A 79 23.93 -9.86 2.62
C ASP A 79 22.94 -10.82 3.33
N ARG A 80 21.71 -10.37 3.62
CA ARG A 80 20.71 -11.13 4.37
C ARG A 80 19.39 -11.35 3.62
N VAL A 81 19.08 -10.52 2.63
CA VAL A 81 17.75 -10.50 1.97
C VAL A 81 17.89 -10.13 0.51
N SER A 82 17.14 -10.80 -0.35
CA SER A 82 16.97 -10.44 -1.75
C SER A 82 15.49 -10.17 -2.02
N VAL A 83 15.17 -8.99 -2.57
CA VAL A 83 13.81 -8.58 -2.88
C VAL A 83 13.68 -8.38 -4.39
N PRO A 84 12.84 -9.17 -5.09
CA PRO A 84 12.52 -8.91 -6.49
C PRO A 84 11.62 -7.68 -6.58
N VAL A 85 12.00 -6.74 -7.43
CA VAL A 85 11.26 -5.52 -7.71
C VAL A 85 10.83 -5.55 -9.18
N ALA A 86 9.52 -5.49 -9.41
CA ALA A 86 8.94 -5.25 -10.72
C ALA A 86 8.46 -3.79 -10.80
N ARG A 87 8.81 -3.11 -11.88
CA ARG A 87 8.36 -1.75 -12.19
C ARG A 87 7.95 -1.65 -13.64
N ASN A 88 6.92 -0.85 -13.89
CA ASN A 88 6.62 -0.39 -15.24
C ASN A 88 7.58 0.75 -15.58
N ILE A 89 7.95 0.83 -16.85
CA ILE A 89 8.71 1.93 -17.44
C ILE A 89 7.86 2.50 -18.56
N ALA A 90 7.65 3.82 -18.53
CA ALA A 90 7.07 4.54 -19.65
C ALA A 90 8.16 4.77 -20.70
N ILE A 91 7.87 4.38 -21.94
CA ILE A 91 8.71 4.66 -23.10
C ILE A 91 8.01 5.78 -23.87
N LEU A 92 8.59 6.98 -23.78
CA LEU A 92 8.10 8.17 -24.46
C LEU A 92 8.70 8.25 -25.85
N ASN A 93 7.83 8.31 -26.85
CA ASN A 93 8.16 8.36 -28.27
C ASN A 93 7.59 9.64 -28.89
N VAL A 94 8.27 10.17 -29.90
CA VAL A 94 7.69 11.19 -30.79
C VAL A 94 6.88 10.46 -31.86
N LYS A 95 5.64 10.89 -32.11
CA LYS A 95 4.81 10.31 -33.18
C LYS A 95 5.55 10.40 -34.52
N ASP A 96 5.52 9.31 -35.27
CA ASP A 96 6.14 9.18 -36.58
C ASP A 96 7.68 9.39 -36.62
N ASP A 97 8.39 9.32 -35.48
CA ASP A 97 9.86 9.38 -35.41
C ASP A 97 10.44 8.36 -34.42
N ASP A 98 11.16 7.37 -34.94
CA ASP A 98 11.76 6.25 -34.20
C ASP A 98 13.22 6.49 -33.77
N ARG A 99 13.74 7.71 -33.93
CA ARG A 99 15.17 7.99 -33.70
C ARG A 99 15.53 8.26 -32.25
N VAL A 100 14.56 8.67 -31.43
CA VAL A 100 14.78 9.04 -30.02
C VAL A 100 13.63 8.49 -29.17
N HIS A 101 14.00 7.80 -28.10
CA HIS A 101 13.07 7.29 -27.09
C HIS A 101 13.57 7.66 -25.72
N LEU A 102 12.71 8.23 -24.87
CA LEU A 102 13.04 8.50 -23.48
C LEU A 102 12.35 7.47 -22.59
N LYS A 103 13.14 6.71 -21.84
CA LYS A 103 12.62 5.78 -20.84
C LYS A 103 12.55 6.48 -19.49
N ALA A 104 11.36 6.71 -18.99
CA ALA A 104 11.13 7.24 -17.66
C ALA A 104 10.66 6.11 -16.75
N LEU A 105 11.32 5.97 -15.59
CA LEU A 105 10.71 5.23 -14.49
C LEU A 105 9.47 6.01 -14.10
N GLU A 106 8.30 5.40 -14.24
CA GLU A 106 7.10 5.99 -13.66
C GLU A 106 7.36 6.15 -12.16
N GLU A 107 7.11 7.35 -11.62
CA GLU A 107 6.94 7.48 -10.18
C GLU A 107 5.91 6.42 -9.75
N PRO A 108 6.07 5.76 -8.59
CA PRO A 108 5.01 4.93 -8.04
C PRO A 108 3.80 5.84 -7.86
N GLY A 109 2.90 5.76 -8.83
CA GLY A 109 1.97 6.83 -9.14
C GLY A 109 0.93 6.24 -10.08
N ASN A 110 0.31 5.16 -9.61
CA ASN A 110 -0.95 4.56 -10.07
C ASN A 110 -1.29 3.28 -9.28
N GLN A 111 -0.68 3.06 -8.11
CA GLN A 111 -1.19 2.04 -7.21
C GLN A 111 -2.45 2.59 -6.56
N GLU A 112 -3.56 1.88 -6.77
CA GLU A 112 -4.83 2.17 -6.12
C GLU A 112 -4.59 2.33 -4.61
N LYS A 113 -5.14 3.39 -4.01
CA LYS A 113 -5.06 3.57 -2.56
C LYS A 113 -5.86 2.48 -1.87
N VAL A 114 -5.45 2.06 -0.67
CA VAL A 114 -6.16 1.03 0.10
C VAL A 114 -7.66 1.32 0.19
N ARG A 115 -8.03 2.57 0.52
CA ARG A 115 -9.43 3.01 0.62
C ARG A 115 -10.25 2.83 -0.67
N ASP A 116 -9.58 2.84 -1.81
CA ASP A 116 -10.21 2.83 -3.12
C ASP A 116 -10.41 1.40 -3.65
N THR A 117 -9.65 0.42 -3.12
CA THR A 117 -9.76 -0.99 -3.47
C THR A 117 -11.16 -1.57 -3.18
N SER A 118 -11.61 -2.50 -4.02
CA SER A 118 -12.86 -3.25 -3.79
C SER A 118 -12.82 -4.04 -2.48
N VAL A 119 -11.67 -4.64 -2.16
CA VAL A 119 -11.45 -5.43 -0.93
C VAL A 119 -11.71 -4.60 0.32
N TYR A 120 -11.11 -3.40 0.41
CA TYR A 120 -11.31 -2.54 1.56
C TYR A 120 -12.74 -2.01 1.64
N LYS A 121 -13.33 -1.59 0.51
CA LYS A 121 -14.70 -1.05 0.46
C LYS A 121 -15.73 -2.08 0.94
N GLU A 122 -15.64 -3.32 0.45
CA GLU A 122 -16.52 -4.41 0.88
C GLU A 122 -16.32 -4.73 2.36
N PHE A 123 -15.07 -4.90 2.79
CA PHE A 123 -14.77 -5.18 4.19
C PHE A 123 -15.24 -4.07 5.14
N LYS A 124 -15.00 -2.81 4.80
CA LYS A 124 -15.42 -1.65 5.60
C LYS A 124 -16.94 -1.57 5.69
N SER A 125 -17.66 -1.79 4.59
CA SER A 125 -19.13 -1.85 4.60
C SER A 125 -19.64 -2.92 5.58
N ASN A 126 -19.08 -4.14 5.50
CA ASN A 126 -19.45 -5.24 6.38
C ASN A 126 -19.10 -4.94 7.85
N LEU A 127 -17.93 -4.33 8.11
CA LEU A 127 -17.49 -3.93 9.45
C LEU A 127 -18.39 -2.86 10.06
N ASP A 128 -18.89 -1.91 9.26
CA ASP A 128 -19.79 -0.86 9.73
C ASP A 128 -21.17 -1.41 10.10
N GLU A 129 -21.72 -2.33 9.29
CA GLU A 129 -22.96 -3.03 9.61
C GLU A 129 -22.82 -3.91 10.85
N PHE A 130 -21.67 -4.58 10.99
CA PHE A 130 -21.35 -5.36 12.17
C PHE A 130 -21.32 -4.53 13.44
N TYR A 131 -20.59 -3.41 13.43
CA TYR A 131 -20.50 -2.55 14.59
C TYR A 131 -21.85 -1.92 14.97
N LYS A 132 -22.67 -1.54 13.98
CA LYS A 132 -24.06 -1.11 14.22
C LYS A 132 -24.89 -2.22 14.86
N SER A 133 -24.70 -3.47 14.44
CA SER A 133 -25.42 -4.62 15.00
C SER A 133 -25.02 -4.88 16.46
N ILE A 134 -23.74 -4.73 16.80
CA ILE A 134 -23.26 -4.82 18.20
C ILE A 134 -23.90 -3.73 19.06
N LYS A 135 -23.89 -2.47 18.59
CA LYS A 135 -24.53 -1.36 19.32
C LYS A 135 -26.00 -1.63 19.60
N LYS A 136 -26.74 -2.05 18.57
CA LYS A 136 -28.17 -2.37 18.68
C LYS A 136 -28.42 -3.55 19.62
N ALA A 137 -27.58 -4.59 19.58
CA ALA A 137 -27.69 -5.72 20.49
C ALA A 137 -27.45 -5.33 21.94
N ARG A 138 -26.46 -4.45 22.19
CA ARG A 138 -26.21 -3.88 23.52
C ARG A 138 -27.38 -3.04 24.01
N GLU A 139 -27.86 -2.10 23.20
CA GLU A 139 -28.99 -1.22 23.56
C GLU A 139 -30.26 -2.02 23.87
N ALA A 140 -30.58 -3.03 23.05
CA ALA A 140 -31.71 -3.92 23.31
C ALA A 140 -31.54 -4.73 24.61
N HIS A 141 -30.30 -5.07 24.98
CA HIS A 141 -30.03 -5.74 26.25
C HIS A 141 -30.14 -4.81 27.46
N GLU A 142 -29.76 -3.54 27.33
CA GLU A 142 -29.93 -2.52 28.39
C GLU A 142 -31.42 -2.28 28.70
N GLU A 143 -32.29 -2.35 27.70
CA GLU A 143 -33.74 -2.15 27.85
C GLU A 143 -34.48 -3.31 28.55
N MET A 144 -33.89 -4.51 28.61
CA MET A 144 -34.55 -5.72 29.12
C MET A 144 -34.49 -5.90 30.65
N GLU A 145 -33.84 -4.99 31.41
CA GLU A 145 -33.69 -4.99 32.88
C GLU A 145 -33.44 -6.38 33.52
N ASN A 146 -32.16 -6.78 33.66
CA ASN A 146 -31.56 -7.34 34.89
C ASN A 146 -30.17 -7.94 34.61
N GLY A 147 -29.12 -7.14 34.82
CA GLY A 147 -27.75 -7.61 35.09
C GLY A 147 -27.15 -8.68 34.17
N ASP A 148 -27.66 -8.79 32.94
CA ASP A 148 -27.20 -9.73 31.94
C ASP A 148 -25.92 -9.25 31.28
N SER A 149 -25.03 -10.20 31.01
CA SER A 149 -23.70 -9.92 30.45
C SER A 149 -23.80 -9.29 29.06
N TYR A 150 -23.04 -8.23 28.79
CA TYR A 150 -22.88 -7.68 27.44
C TYR A 150 -22.25 -8.70 26.48
N ASN A 151 -21.38 -9.61 26.96
CA ASN A 151 -20.93 -10.74 26.15
C ASN A 151 -22.09 -11.65 25.73
N ALA A 152 -23.15 -11.79 26.52
CA ALA A 152 -24.36 -12.52 26.11
C ALA A 152 -25.07 -11.83 24.94
N SER A 153 -25.04 -10.50 24.88
CA SER A 153 -25.66 -9.73 23.78
C SER A 153 -25.06 -10.03 22.42
N LEU A 154 -23.78 -10.43 22.38
CA LEU A 154 -23.07 -10.79 21.16
C LEU A 154 -23.65 -12.04 20.48
N LYS A 155 -24.43 -12.85 21.20
CA LYS A 155 -25.13 -14.02 20.61
C LYS A 155 -26.04 -13.64 19.46
N ASN A 156 -26.82 -12.57 19.65
CA ASN A 156 -27.73 -12.08 18.62
C ASN A 156 -26.96 -11.58 17.40
N VAL A 157 -25.81 -10.92 17.63
CA VAL A 157 -24.92 -10.47 16.55
C VAL A 157 -24.32 -11.65 15.79
N HIS A 158 -23.84 -12.68 16.50
CA HIS A 158 -23.26 -13.88 15.88
C HIS A 158 -24.28 -14.59 15.00
N ILE A 159 -25.53 -14.73 15.48
CA ILE A 159 -26.63 -15.31 14.70
C ILE A 159 -26.93 -14.48 13.45
N LEU A 160 -26.97 -13.14 13.56
CA LEU A 160 -27.16 -12.24 12.42
C LEU A 160 -26.04 -12.39 11.38
N MET A 161 -24.82 -12.69 11.83
CA MET A 161 -23.68 -12.98 10.96
C MET A 161 -23.63 -14.45 10.52
N SER A 162 -24.79 -15.14 10.47
CA SER A 162 -24.88 -16.54 10.06
C SER A 162 -24.01 -17.48 10.89
N SER A 163 -23.87 -17.18 12.19
CA SER A 163 -23.04 -17.92 13.15
C SER A 163 -21.56 -17.99 12.78
N ASN A 164 -21.06 -16.99 12.04
CA ASN A 164 -19.66 -16.82 11.71
C ASN A 164 -19.28 -15.34 11.82
N TRP A 165 -18.25 -15.02 12.58
CA TRP A 165 -17.65 -13.70 12.59
C TRP A 165 -17.11 -13.31 11.21
N ILE A 166 -17.01 -12.00 10.98
CA ILE A 166 -16.55 -11.47 9.70
C ILE A 166 -15.08 -11.81 9.52
N GLN A 167 -14.75 -12.52 8.44
CA GLN A 167 -13.36 -12.80 8.09
C GLN A 167 -12.64 -11.50 7.72
N PHE A 168 -11.45 -11.29 8.29
CA PHE A 168 -10.61 -10.16 7.92
C PHE A 168 -9.88 -10.48 6.60
N PRO A 169 -9.88 -9.57 5.60
CA PRO A 169 -9.24 -9.82 4.31
C PRO A 169 -7.74 -10.10 4.45
N LYS A 170 -7.28 -11.23 3.91
CA LYS A 170 -5.87 -11.65 3.98
C LYS A 170 -4.94 -10.63 3.32
N GLU A 171 -5.45 -9.93 2.32
CA GLU A 171 -4.73 -8.93 1.55
C GLU A 171 -4.41 -7.67 2.35
N LEU A 172 -5.21 -7.37 3.38
CA LEU A 172 -5.00 -6.23 4.26
C LEU A 172 -4.15 -6.58 5.49
N LEU A 173 -3.91 -7.88 5.74
CA LEU A 173 -3.08 -8.31 6.87
C LEU A 173 -1.59 -8.00 6.64
N PRO A 174 -0.88 -7.53 7.69
CA PRO A 174 0.57 -7.44 7.65
C PRO A 174 1.19 -8.79 7.22
N VAL A 175 2.17 -8.75 6.31
CA VAL A 175 2.99 -9.89 5.87
C VAL A 175 3.61 -10.58 7.09
N SER A 176 4.12 -9.80 8.04
CA SER A 176 4.69 -10.28 9.29
C SER A 176 3.68 -11.09 10.11
N TYR A 177 2.42 -10.65 10.17
CA TYR A 177 1.35 -11.36 10.88
C TYR A 177 0.87 -12.61 10.12
N ARG A 178 0.67 -12.51 8.80
CA ARG A 178 0.34 -13.67 7.95
C ARG A 178 1.35 -14.80 8.10
N SER A 179 2.63 -14.45 8.19
CA SER A 179 3.71 -15.43 8.40
C SER A 179 3.56 -16.19 9.73
N LYS A 180 3.06 -15.53 10.79
CA LYS A 180 2.75 -16.19 12.09
C LYS A 180 1.51 -17.07 12.01
N LEU A 181 0.48 -16.64 11.28
CA LEU A 181 -0.80 -17.35 11.14
C LEU A 181 -0.71 -18.59 10.23
N GLY A 182 0.23 -18.61 9.29
CA GLY A 182 0.32 -19.65 8.27
C GLY A 182 -0.92 -19.63 7.37
N ALA A 183 -1.64 -20.76 7.29
CA ALA A 183 -2.84 -20.90 6.46
C ALA A 183 -4.14 -20.48 7.18
N GLN A 184 -4.08 -20.14 8.47
CA GLN A 184 -5.26 -19.86 9.28
C GLN A 184 -5.95 -18.55 8.85
N ASP A 185 -7.27 -18.60 8.84
CA ASP A 185 -8.10 -17.40 8.72
C ASP A 185 -8.18 -16.69 10.08
N VAL A 186 -8.43 -15.38 10.03
CA VAL A 186 -8.66 -14.56 11.22
C VAL A 186 -9.94 -13.77 11.04
N TYR A 187 -10.66 -13.59 12.14
CA TYR A 187 -11.99 -13.04 12.16
C TYR A 187 -12.04 -11.80 13.06
N VAL A 188 -12.93 -10.87 12.71
CA VAL A 188 -13.26 -9.69 13.52
C VAL A 188 -14.06 -10.16 14.72
N PHE A 189 -13.39 -10.23 15.86
CA PHE A 189 -13.91 -10.79 17.10
C PHE A 189 -14.30 -9.67 18.08
N PRO A 190 -15.59 -9.51 18.41
CA PRO A 190 -16.06 -8.56 19.41
C PRO A 190 -16.02 -9.20 20.80
N TYR A 191 -15.62 -8.44 21.81
CA TYR A 191 -15.56 -8.92 23.18
C TYR A 191 -15.66 -7.78 24.19
N TYR A 192 -16.37 -7.98 25.30
CA TYR A 192 -16.40 -7.07 26.44
C TYR A 192 -15.46 -7.60 27.54
N PRO A 193 -14.16 -7.22 27.52
CA PRO A 193 -13.17 -7.73 28.47
C PRO A 193 -13.40 -7.19 29.89
N TRP A 194 -13.95 -5.99 30.02
CA TRP A 194 -14.18 -5.37 31.33
C TRP A 194 -15.56 -5.71 31.90
N GLU A 195 -16.09 -6.88 31.54
CA GLU A 195 -17.30 -7.48 32.08
C GLU A 195 -16.98 -8.21 33.39
N ILE A 196 -17.38 -7.65 34.53
CA ILE A 196 -17.03 -8.14 35.86
C ILE A 196 -18.27 -8.66 36.58
N LYS A 197 -18.32 -9.95 36.89
CA LYS A 197 -19.40 -10.58 37.65
C LYS A 197 -19.37 -10.12 39.12
N LYS A 198 -20.51 -9.58 39.62
CA LYS A 198 -20.72 -9.11 41.00
C LYS A 198 -21.66 -9.99 41.85
N GLY A 199 -22.29 -10.98 41.22
CA GLY A 199 -23.22 -11.92 41.84
C GLY A 199 -23.70 -12.90 40.78
N ASP A 200 -24.74 -13.69 41.05
CA ASP A 200 -25.18 -14.72 40.09
C ASP A 200 -25.72 -14.14 38.77
N LEU A 201 -26.35 -12.96 38.82
CA LEU A 201 -27.00 -12.28 37.69
C LEU A 201 -26.65 -10.79 37.65
N GLN A 202 -25.48 -10.39 38.16
CA GLN A 202 -25.06 -8.98 38.16
C GLN A 202 -23.67 -8.85 37.57
N HIS A 203 -23.52 -7.91 36.66
CA HIS A 203 -22.26 -7.60 36.00
C HIS A 203 -22.01 -6.09 36.08
N ASP A 204 -20.77 -5.69 36.39
CA ASP A 204 -20.27 -4.38 36.02
C ASP A 204 -19.82 -4.48 34.57
N HIS A 205 -20.35 -3.61 33.72
CA HIS A 205 -20.00 -3.58 32.32
C HIS A 205 -18.87 -2.58 32.05
N GLY A 206 -18.09 -2.85 31.01
CA GLY A 206 -17.11 -1.90 30.51
C GLY A 206 -17.10 -1.81 28.99
N GLY A 207 -16.02 -1.27 28.44
CA GLY A 207 -15.88 -1.04 27.01
C GLY A 207 -15.86 -2.32 26.17
N LEU A 208 -16.18 -2.17 24.89
CA LEU A 208 -15.99 -3.19 23.88
C LEU A 208 -14.53 -3.16 23.40
N ILE A 209 -13.98 -4.34 23.11
CA ILE A 209 -12.83 -4.49 22.23
C ILE A 209 -13.30 -5.20 20.96
N ILE A 210 -12.87 -4.69 19.82
CA ILE A 210 -12.95 -5.39 18.54
C ILE A 210 -11.52 -5.74 18.16
N MET A 211 -11.21 -7.03 18.08
CA MET A 211 -9.87 -7.54 17.80
C MET A 211 -9.89 -8.53 16.64
N LEU A 212 -8.72 -8.95 16.16
CA LEU A 212 -8.64 -10.14 15.31
C LEU A 212 -8.32 -11.38 16.12
N ASN A 213 -9.03 -12.47 15.85
CA ASN A 213 -8.75 -13.77 16.44
C ASN A 213 -8.93 -14.90 15.41
N PRO A 214 -8.13 -15.98 15.45
CA PRO A 214 -8.36 -17.17 14.61
C PRO A 214 -9.67 -17.91 14.92
N ARG A 215 -10.23 -17.71 16.11
CA ARG A 215 -11.52 -18.29 16.51
C ARG A 215 -12.68 -17.55 15.85
N ASN A 216 -13.65 -18.34 15.45
CA ASN A 216 -14.87 -17.90 14.79
C ASN A 216 -16.13 -18.12 15.66
N GLU A 217 -15.93 -18.49 16.93
CA GLU A 217 -16.98 -18.91 17.84
C GLU A 217 -17.44 -17.74 18.73
N LEU A 218 -18.71 -17.77 19.14
CA LEU A 218 -19.29 -16.81 20.06
C LEU A 218 -18.62 -16.89 21.44
N VAL A 219 -18.51 -15.78 22.19
CA VAL A 219 -18.20 -15.87 23.63
C VAL A 219 -19.44 -16.37 24.37
N ASP A 220 -19.40 -17.60 24.87
CA ASP A 220 -20.47 -18.21 25.66
C ASP A 220 -19.97 -18.72 27.02
N THR A 221 -20.79 -19.47 27.74
CA THR A 221 -20.49 -19.95 29.09
C THR A 221 -19.32 -20.93 29.19
N ASP A 222 -18.88 -21.52 28.07
CA ASP A 222 -17.88 -22.60 28.05
C ASP A 222 -16.56 -22.21 27.39
N ILE A 223 -16.45 -20.97 26.87
CA ILE A 223 -15.27 -20.51 26.13
C ILE A 223 -14.32 -19.71 27.04
N ASP A 224 -13.20 -20.35 27.39
CA ASP A 224 -12.00 -19.73 27.98
C ASP A 224 -10.81 -19.95 27.03
N PHE A 225 -10.15 -18.87 26.64
CA PHE A 225 -8.84 -18.95 25.99
C PHE A 225 -7.95 -17.78 26.34
N ASP A 226 -6.64 -18.00 26.18
CA ASP A 226 -5.61 -17.01 26.45
C ASP A 226 -4.70 -16.91 25.22
N ASP A 227 -4.58 -15.72 24.65
CA ASP A 227 -3.83 -15.46 23.43
C ASP A 227 -3.15 -14.09 23.44
N TYR A 228 -2.23 -13.89 22.52
CA TYR A 228 -1.63 -12.58 22.25
C TYR A 228 -2.56 -11.72 21.39
N LEU A 229 -2.66 -10.46 21.78
CA LEU A 229 -3.49 -9.46 21.12
C LEU A 229 -2.63 -8.67 20.13
N TYR A 230 -2.71 -9.04 18.86
CA TYR A 230 -1.92 -8.41 17.80
C TYR A 230 -2.65 -7.28 17.08
N MET A 231 -3.98 -7.35 16.95
CA MET A 231 -4.75 -6.39 16.14
C MET A 231 -6.04 -5.96 16.83
N ILE A 232 -6.29 -4.65 16.82
CA ILE A 232 -7.44 -4.02 17.47
C ILE A 232 -8.03 -2.95 16.54
N TYR A 233 -9.35 -2.83 16.54
CA TYR A 233 -10.07 -1.76 15.86
C TYR A 233 -10.50 -0.67 16.85
N ASP A 234 -10.01 0.55 16.63
CA ASP A 234 -10.50 1.76 17.27
C ASP A 234 -11.76 2.22 16.54
N TYR A 235 -12.91 1.78 17.05
CA TYR A 235 -14.22 2.12 16.48
C TYR A 235 -14.62 3.59 16.67
N ASP A 236 -13.93 4.36 17.53
CA ASP A 236 -14.19 5.78 17.71
C ASP A 236 -13.54 6.62 16.59
N ASN A 237 -12.43 6.11 16.04
CA ASN A 237 -11.65 6.79 14.98
C ASN A 237 -11.61 6.00 13.67
N GLU A 238 -12.32 4.88 13.61
CA GLU A 238 -12.42 3.98 12.47
C GLU A 238 -11.06 3.49 11.94
N ARG A 239 -10.17 3.08 12.85
CA ARG A 239 -8.79 2.71 12.52
C ARG A 239 -8.41 1.34 13.06
N TRP A 240 -7.70 0.58 12.24
CA TRP A 240 -7.06 -0.66 12.68
C TRP A 240 -5.65 -0.41 13.16
N TYR A 241 -5.31 -1.02 14.28
CA TYR A 241 -3.97 -1.01 14.87
C TYR A 241 -3.41 -2.42 14.91
N TYR A 242 -2.10 -2.54 14.68
CA TYR A 242 -1.34 -3.78 14.67
C TYR A 242 -0.06 -3.66 15.49
N CYS A 243 0.24 -4.66 16.32
CA CYS A 243 1.53 -4.83 16.99
C CYS A 243 2.08 -6.20 16.61
N ASP A 244 3.34 -6.26 16.14
CA ASP A 244 4.01 -7.52 15.78
C ASP A 244 4.65 -8.24 16.98
N GLN A 245 4.58 -7.62 18.16
CA GLN A 245 5.20 -8.10 19.39
C GLN A 245 4.19 -8.80 20.28
N ASP A 246 4.69 -9.76 21.05
CA ASP A 246 3.92 -10.54 22.02
C ASP A 246 3.79 -9.74 23.34
N THR A 247 3.34 -8.48 23.24
CA THR A 247 3.35 -7.46 24.30
C THR A 247 2.05 -7.37 25.08
N TYR A 248 0.93 -7.79 24.49
CA TYR A 248 -0.38 -7.73 25.12
C TYR A 248 -1.02 -9.11 25.05
N ARG A 249 -1.56 -9.57 26.18
CA ARG A 249 -2.31 -10.82 26.27
C ARG A 249 -3.75 -10.54 26.63
N ILE A 250 -4.63 -11.37 26.09
CA ILE A 250 -6.04 -11.38 26.41
C ILE A 250 -6.47 -12.76 26.83
N LYS A 251 -7.09 -12.85 28.00
CA LYS A 251 -7.81 -14.01 28.48
C LYS A 251 -9.31 -13.79 28.23
N VAL A 252 -9.84 -14.39 27.18
CA VAL A 252 -11.27 -14.28 26.85
C VAL A 252 -12.05 -15.28 27.67
N VAL A 253 -12.94 -14.78 28.51
CA VAL A 253 -13.91 -15.53 29.31
C VAL A 253 -15.25 -14.82 29.26
N PHE A 254 -16.36 -15.56 29.45
CA PHE A 254 -17.70 -14.97 29.46
C PHE A 254 -17.87 -13.77 30.39
N SER A 255 -17.40 -13.89 31.63
CA SER A 255 -17.26 -12.78 32.58
C SER A 255 -16.14 -13.07 33.57
N SER A 256 -15.44 -12.02 33.98
CA SER A 256 -14.35 -12.11 34.97
C SER A 256 -14.86 -11.82 36.37
N SER A 257 -14.24 -12.37 37.41
CA SER A 257 -14.55 -11.99 38.80
C SER A 257 -13.77 -10.76 39.28
N ASP A 258 -12.66 -10.41 38.62
CA ASP A 258 -11.74 -9.36 39.06
C ASP A 258 -11.30 -8.40 37.93
N GLY A 259 -11.81 -8.59 36.71
CA GLY A 259 -11.51 -7.76 35.53
C GLY A 259 -10.11 -7.95 34.95
N LYS A 260 -9.35 -8.95 35.41
CA LYS A 260 -7.96 -9.18 35.01
C LYS A 260 -7.84 -10.05 33.75
N VAL A 261 -8.40 -9.56 32.65
CA VAL A 261 -8.42 -10.31 31.37
C VAL A 261 -7.50 -9.72 30.31
N LEU A 262 -7.11 -8.45 30.42
CA LEU A 262 -6.18 -7.80 29.49
C LEU A 262 -4.91 -7.43 30.22
N TYR A 263 -3.78 -7.91 29.73
CA TYR A 263 -2.51 -7.80 30.41
C TYR A 263 -1.43 -7.24 29.47
N ASP A 264 -0.80 -6.16 29.90
CA ASP A 264 0.41 -5.60 29.32
C ASP A 264 1.62 -6.35 29.89
N VAL A 265 2.21 -7.22 29.06
CA VAL A 265 3.35 -8.07 29.40
C VAL A 265 4.59 -7.23 29.67
N LYS A 266 4.77 -6.13 28.93
CA LYS A 266 5.97 -5.29 28.99
C LYS A 266 6.01 -4.48 30.29
N ASN A 267 4.87 -3.92 30.69
CA ASN A 267 4.76 -3.08 31.88
C ASN A 267 4.25 -3.83 33.12
N ASN A 268 4.00 -5.14 33.00
CA ASN A 268 3.52 -6.01 34.06
C ASN A 268 2.27 -5.46 34.77
N GLY A 269 1.22 -5.19 33.99
CA GLY A 269 0.00 -4.57 34.50
C GLY A 269 -1.24 -4.93 33.71
N TYR A 270 -2.41 -4.84 34.36
CA TYR A 270 -3.70 -5.06 33.70
C TYR A 270 -4.24 -3.77 33.11
N ILE A 271 -4.77 -3.86 31.89
CA ILE A 271 -5.42 -2.76 31.18
C ILE A 271 -6.87 -2.67 31.69
N LYS A 272 -7.27 -1.52 32.24
CA LYS A 272 -8.50 -1.42 33.04
C LYS A 272 -9.69 -0.86 32.27
N SER A 273 -9.45 -0.25 31.12
CA SER A 273 -10.51 0.37 30.34
C SER A 273 -10.19 0.46 28.85
N TRP A 274 -11.22 0.71 28.04
CA TRP A 274 -11.05 1.03 26.62
C TRP A 274 -10.22 2.29 26.40
N THR A 275 -10.35 3.27 27.30
CA THR A 275 -9.54 4.48 27.27
C THR A 275 -8.06 4.15 27.44
N ASP A 276 -7.71 3.32 28.42
CA ASP A 276 -6.33 2.87 28.65
C ASP A 276 -5.79 2.15 27.39
N MET A 277 -6.59 1.28 26.78
CA MET A 277 -6.22 0.58 25.56
C MET A 277 -5.97 1.55 24.40
N LYS A 278 -6.83 2.58 24.23
CA LYS A 278 -6.65 3.61 23.20
C LYS A 278 -5.35 4.39 23.41
N ASP A 279 -5.05 4.79 24.64
CA ASP A 279 -3.81 5.49 24.96
C ASP A 279 -2.58 4.60 24.68
N ILE A 280 -2.70 3.29 24.92
CA ILE A 280 -1.66 2.31 24.62
C ILE A 280 -1.42 2.20 23.11
N VAL A 281 -2.46 2.00 22.29
CA VAL A 281 -2.30 1.81 20.84
C VAL A 281 -1.89 3.10 20.13
N LYS A 282 -2.23 4.27 20.71
CA LYS A 282 -1.88 5.58 20.16
C LYS A 282 -0.49 6.07 20.57
N ASN A 283 0.18 5.39 21.48
CA ASN A 283 1.50 5.80 21.95
C ASN A 283 2.61 5.23 21.03
N PRO A 284 3.40 6.07 20.33
CA PRO A 284 4.45 5.60 19.43
C PRO A 284 5.51 4.71 20.10
N LYS A 285 5.71 4.84 21.43
CA LYS A 285 6.68 4.04 22.19
C LYS A 285 6.27 2.58 22.38
N ASN A 286 5.00 2.27 22.13
CA ASN A 286 4.43 0.95 22.35
C ASN A 286 4.51 0.05 21.13
N GLY A 287 5.05 0.54 20.00
CA GLY A 287 5.33 -0.27 18.82
C GLY A 287 4.10 -0.65 17.99
N TRP A 288 2.97 0.05 18.21
CA TRP A 288 1.79 -0.11 17.37
C TRP A 288 1.96 0.58 16.03
N LYS A 289 1.39 -0.05 15.01
CA LYS A 289 1.23 0.47 13.65
C LYS A 289 -0.26 0.68 13.39
N VAL A 290 -0.59 1.61 12.51
CA VAL A 290 -1.96 1.91 12.06
C VAL A 290 -2.09 1.58 10.58
N LEU A 291 -3.24 1.03 10.18
CA LEU A 291 -3.58 0.86 8.77
C LEU A 291 -3.81 2.25 8.15
N ASP A 292 -2.91 2.64 7.26
CA ASP A 292 -3.01 3.87 6.48
C ASP A 292 -3.81 3.60 5.21
N ILE A 293 -5.08 4.02 5.23
CA ILE A 293 -6.00 3.79 4.12
C ILE A 293 -5.69 4.67 2.90
N ASP A 294 -4.87 5.70 3.07
CA ASP A 294 -4.41 6.59 2.01
C ASP A 294 -3.09 6.13 1.38
N ALA A 295 -2.45 5.10 1.95
CA ALA A 295 -1.27 4.47 1.39
C ALA A 295 -1.58 3.72 0.09
N GLU A 296 -0.53 3.53 -0.72
CA GLU A 296 -0.58 2.68 -1.90
C GLU A 296 -0.83 1.21 -1.51
N TYR A 297 -1.80 0.58 -2.18
CA TYR A 297 -2.15 -0.81 -1.92
C TYR A 297 -1.05 -1.76 -2.42
N ASN A 298 -0.47 -2.52 -1.49
CA ASN A 298 0.57 -3.48 -1.79
C ASN A 298 0.52 -4.68 -0.84
N THR A 299 0.11 -5.83 -1.36
CA THR A 299 -0.05 -7.08 -0.58
C THR A 299 1.27 -7.80 -0.30
N ASN A 300 2.40 -7.35 -0.85
CA ASN A 300 3.71 -8.00 -0.69
C ASN A 300 4.58 -7.35 0.40
N THR A 301 4.14 -6.22 0.96
CA THR A 301 4.90 -5.47 1.96
C THR A 301 3.99 -4.97 3.07
N ASP A 302 4.58 -4.58 4.20
CA ASP A 302 3.85 -3.92 5.30
C ASP A 302 3.71 -2.40 5.07
N SER A 303 3.85 -1.91 3.83
CA SER A 303 3.87 -0.47 3.51
C SER A 303 2.60 0.28 3.92
N MET A 304 1.46 -0.41 3.96
CA MET A 304 0.16 0.12 4.36
C MET A 304 0.01 0.24 5.89
N TRP A 305 0.92 -0.36 6.66
CA TRP A 305 0.91 -0.32 8.13
C TRP A 305 1.99 0.65 8.62
N LYS A 306 1.60 1.87 8.96
CA LYS A 306 2.52 2.95 9.37
C LYS A 306 2.70 2.99 10.88
N ASN A 307 3.86 3.42 11.35
CA ASN A 307 4.04 3.69 12.77
C ASN A 307 3.05 4.77 13.21
N VAL A 308 2.50 4.62 14.41
CA VAL A 308 1.68 5.66 15.02
C VAL A 308 2.54 6.90 15.29
N SER A 309 2.03 8.07 14.91
CA SER A 309 2.67 9.38 15.01
C SER A 309 2.06 10.22 16.14
#